data_AF-A0A7Y2G4J2-F1
#
_entry.id   AF-A0A7Y2G4J2-F1
#
_cell.length_a   1.000
_cell.length_b   1.000
_cell.length_c   1.000
_cell.angle_alpha   90.00
_cell.angle_beta   90.00
_cell.angle_gamma   90.00
#
_symmetry.space_group_name_H-M   'P 1'
#
loop_
_entity.id
_entity.type
_entity.pdbx_description
1 polymer ?
#
loop_
_entity_poly.entity_id
_entity_poly.type
_entity_poly.pdbx_seq_one_letter_code
_entity_poly.pdbx_strand_id
1 'polypeptide(L)'
;MSLSSGVIDPARKDQHEMFVGWASAPKVDRRFLLAAMPVGLVSAAGVSWLNADALDDPGAGAWLTSATHNVTGVLSMHPYPMVRITDPSSSSGVRTVLIVAQGKCTSSLDLKSVSGQTVRASGILIERRNRQMLEVPPFLQDWLAVVDQRLPDSDLLASPPVETVGWARLAGTIMDSKCFFGVMRPGRGKT
;
A
#
# COMPACT_ATOMS: atom_id res chain seq x y z
N MET A 1 -39.18 49.44 39.12
CA MET A 1 -38.94 47.99 38.93
C MET A 1 -38.41 47.45 40.24
N SER A 2 -39.25 46.77 41.00
CA SER A 2 -38.88 46.20 42.30
C SER A 2 -38.13 44.90 42.07
N LEU A 3 -36.86 44.85 42.45
CA LEU A 3 -36.12 43.60 42.56
C LEU A 3 -36.66 42.89 43.81
N SER A 4 -37.64 42.00 43.61
CA SER A 4 -38.01 41.05 44.65
C SER A 4 -36.79 40.18 44.94
N SER A 5 -36.25 40.28 46.15
CA SER A 5 -35.24 39.35 46.65
C SER A 5 -35.82 37.94 46.57
N GLY A 6 -35.41 37.20 45.55
CA GLY A 6 -35.75 35.80 45.37
C GLY A 6 -35.08 34.99 46.47
N VAL A 7 -35.74 34.87 47.62
CA VAL A 7 -35.42 33.86 48.61
C VAL A 7 -35.65 32.52 47.90
N ILE A 8 -34.56 31.83 47.59
CA ILE A 8 -34.60 30.48 47.07
C ILE A 8 -35.23 29.62 48.17
N ASP A 9 -36.43 29.10 47.92
CA ASP A 9 -37.09 28.15 48.81
C ASP A 9 -36.23 26.88 48.89
N PRO A 10 -35.61 26.56 50.04
CA PRO A 10 -34.74 25.40 50.18
C PRO A 10 -35.51 24.06 50.07
N ALA A 11 -36.85 24.08 50.16
CA ALA A 11 -37.69 22.90 49.97
C ALA A 11 -38.11 22.69 48.50
N ARG A 12 -37.93 23.71 47.64
CA ARG A 12 -38.26 23.61 46.22
C ARG A 12 -37.19 22.77 45.52
N LYS A 13 -37.51 21.50 45.28
CA LYS A 13 -36.73 20.65 44.37
C LYS A 13 -36.70 21.29 42.99
N ASP A 14 -35.56 21.86 42.63
CA ASP A 14 -35.34 22.36 41.29
C ASP A 14 -35.46 21.20 40.30
N GLN A 15 -36.32 21.35 39.30
CA GLN A 15 -36.53 20.31 38.28
C GLN A 15 -35.37 20.28 37.27
N HIS A 16 -34.47 21.28 37.33
CA HIS A 16 -33.29 21.39 36.51
C HIS A 16 -32.02 21.31 37.38
N GLU A 17 -31.79 20.16 38.03
CA GLU A 17 -30.52 19.89 38.72
C GLU A 17 -29.37 19.99 37.70
N MET A 18 -28.54 21.03 37.80
CA MET A 18 -27.35 21.19 36.97
C MET A 18 -26.18 20.42 37.59
N PHE A 19 -25.45 19.64 36.79
CA PHE A 19 -24.24 18.97 37.26
C PHE A 19 -23.19 19.98 37.74
N VAL A 20 -22.75 19.85 38.98
CA VAL A 20 -21.63 20.61 39.55
C VAL A 20 -20.53 19.64 39.93
N GLY A 21 -19.30 19.83 39.41
CA GLY A 21 -18.24 18.82 39.40
C GLY A 21 -17.72 18.30 40.75
N TRP A 22 -18.10 18.90 41.88
CA TRP A 22 -17.80 18.40 43.24
C TRP A 22 -18.96 17.64 43.89
N ALA A 23 -20.16 17.69 43.30
CA ALA A 23 -21.35 17.01 43.79
C ALA A 23 -21.60 15.69 43.05
N SER A 24 -22.39 14.81 43.64
CA SER A 24 -22.80 13.56 42.98
C SER A 24 -23.64 13.89 41.74
N ALA A 25 -23.36 13.21 40.62
CA ALA A 25 -24.10 13.42 39.39
C ALA A 25 -25.61 13.16 39.58
N PRO A 26 -26.49 14.02 39.04
CA PRO A 26 -27.93 13.79 39.02
C PRO A 26 -28.23 12.39 38.47
N LYS A 27 -29.21 11.71 39.08
CA LYS A 27 -29.50 10.29 38.75
C LYS A 27 -29.89 10.10 37.28
N VAL A 28 -30.51 11.11 36.67
CA VAL A 28 -30.90 11.11 35.26
C VAL A 28 -29.68 11.16 34.36
N ASP A 29 -28.77 12.12 34.59
CA ASP A 29 -27.53 12.27 33.83
C ASP A 29 -26.64 11.04 33.96
N ARG A 30 -26.50 10.49 35.17
CA ARG A 30 -25.74 9.27 35.40
C ARG A 30 -26.33 8.08 34.63
N ARG A 31 -27.66 7.92 34.61
CA ARG A 31 -28.32 6.84 33.84
C ARG A 31 -28.15 7.04 32.35
N PHE A 32 -28.30 8.28 31.88
CA PHE A 32 -28.08 8.62 30.48
C PHE A 32 -26.64 8.33 30.07
N LEU A 33 -25.64 8.78 30.82
CA LEU A 33 -24.23 8.54 30.52
C LEU A 33 -23.86 7.06 30.57
N LEU A 34 -24.34 6.34 31.59
CA LEU A 34 -24.09 4.89 31.72
C LEU A 34 -24.79 4.06 30.64
N ALA A 35 -25.82 4.58 29.97
CA ALA A 35 -26.43 3.94 28.82
C ALA A 35 -25.81 4.40 27.50
N ALA A 36 -25.65 5.71 27.32
CA ALA A 36 -25.18 6.34 26.09
C ALA A 36 -23.70 6.02 25.81
N MET A 37 -22.84 5.96 26.83
CA MET A 37 -21.42 5.64 26.63
C MET A 37 -21.20 4.23 26.10
N PRO A 38 -21.73 3.15 26.74
CA PRO A 38 -21.59 1.81 26.19
C PRO A 38 -22.24 1.68 24.81
N VAL A 39 -23.42 2.26 24.60
CA VAL A 39 -24.10 2.24 23.29
C VAL A 39 -23.25 2.93 22.22
N GLY A 40 -22.66 4.08 22.53
CA GLY A 40 -21.76 4.81 21.64
C GLY A 40 -20.47 4.05 21.33
N LEU A 41 -19.89 3.38 22.33
CA LEU A 41 -18.68 2.56 22.14
C LEU A 41 -18.99 1.32 21.28
N VAL A 42 -20.10 0.64 21.54
CA VAL A 42 -20.54 -0.52 20.76
C VAL A 42 -20.88 -0.12 19.33
N SER A 43 -21.56 1.02 19.12
CA SER A 43 -21.88 1.49 17.78
C SER A 43 -20.62 1.89 17.00
N ALA A 44 -19.68 2.61 17.64
CA ALA A 44 -18.41 2.97 17.02
C ALA A 44 -17.58 1.72 16.67
N ALA A 45 -17.52 0.73 17.57
CA ALA A 45 -16.85 -0.54 17.32
C ALA A 45 -17.52 -1.32 16.18
N GLY A 46 -18.86 -1.37 16.15
CA GLY A 46 -19.63 -2.01 15.09
C GLY A 46 -19.39 -1.35 13.72
N VAL A 47 -19.44 -0.02 13.64
CA VAL A 47 -19.13 0.71 12.40
C VAL A 47 -17.68 0.47 11.97
N SER A 48 -16.73 0.49 12.91
CA SER A 48 -15.32 0.23 12.62
C SER A 48 -15.10 -1.18 12.08
N TRP A 49 -15.77 -2.17 12.66
CA TRP A 49 -15.73 -3.56 12.20
C TRP A 49 -16.33 -3.72 10.81
N LEU A 50 -17.51 -3.14 10.54
CA LEU A 50 -18.13 -3.17 9.21
C LEU A 50 -17.25 -2.51 8.14
N ASN A 51 -16.57 -1.42 8.48
CA ASN A 51 -15.63 -0.78 7.56
C ASN A 51 -14.39 -1.65 7.32
N ALA A 52 -13.85 -2.28 8.37
CA ALA A 52 -12.70 -3.17 8.23
C ALA A 52 -13.03 -4.42 7.41
N ASP A 53 -14.24 -4.98 7.56
CA ASP A 53 -14.71 -6.14 6.81
C ASP A 53 -14.97 -5.81 5.32
N ALA A 54 -15.44 -4.59 5.04
CA ALA A 54 -15.66 -4.11 3.67
C ALA A 54 -14.35 -3.76 2.92
N LEU A 55 -13.22 -3.67 3.62
CA LEU A 55 -11.92 -3.38 3.03
C LEU A 55 -11.16 -4.68 2.77
N ASP A 56 -10.84 -4.94 1.50
CA ASP A 56 -9.97 -6.05 1.14
C ASP A 56 -8.60 -5.94 1.81
N ASP A 57 -8.06 -7.07 2.30
CA ASP A 57 -6.67 -7.13 2.73
C ASP A 57 -5.76 -6.73 1.55
N PRO A 58 -5.01 -5.61 1.64
CA PRO A 58 -4.06 -5.24 0.61
C PRO A 58 -2.93 -6.26 0.48
N GLY A 59 -2.83 -7.25 1.37
CA GLY A 59 -1.88 -8.35 1.30
C GLY A 59 -0.46 -7.91 1.67
N ALA A 60 0.42 -8.91 1.78
CA ALA A 60 1.81 -8.69 2.13
C ALA A 60 2.62 -8.20 0.93
N GLY A 61 2.74 -6.88 0.78
CA GLY A 61 3.83 -6.25 0.02
C GLY A 61 5.05 -6.01 0.92
N ALA A 62 6.25 -6.29 0.40
CA ALA A 62 7.53 -6.09 1.06
C ALA A 62 8.42 -5.18 0.21
N TRP A 63 9.04 -4.19 0.85
CA TRP A 63 10.05 -3.32 0.26
C TRP A 63 11.36 -3.55 1.01
N LEU A 64 12.29 -4.29 0.41
CA LEU A 64 13.46 -4.86 1.08
C LEU A 64 14.63 -3.87 1.09
N THR A 65 14.46 -2.72 1.75
CA THR A 65 15.42 -1.60 1.75
C THR A 65 16.74 -1.88 2.47
N SER A 66 16.83 -2.98 3.21
CA SER A 66 18.02 -3.35 3.96
C SER A 66 19.16 -3.90 3.09
N ALA A 67 18.89 -4.24 1.82
CA ALA A 67 19.90 -4.80 0.93
C ALA A 67 19.65 -4.44 -0.53
N THR A 68 20.74 -4.37 -1.29
CA THR A 68 20.71 -4.35 -2.76
C THR A 68 20.57 -5.78 -3.26
N HIS A 69 19.67 -5.98 -4.21
CA HIS A 69 19.36 -7.26 -4.81
C HIS A 69 19.79 -7.23 -6.27
N ASN A 70 20.39 -8.33 -6.72
CA ASN A 70 20.87 -8.47 -8.09
C ASN A 70 20.00 -9.48 -8.83
N VAL A 71 19.61 -9.12 -10.04
CA VAL A 71 18.77 -9.92 -10.93
C VAL A 71 19.53 -10.04 -12.25
N THR A 72 19.78 -11.27 -12.69
CA THR A 72 20.44 -11.52 -13.99
C THR A 72 19.47 -12.19 -14.93
N GLY A 73 19.31 -11.63 -16.13
CA GLY A 73 18.33 -12.09 -17.10
C GLY A 73 18.36 -11.29 -18.39
N VAL A 74 17.34 -11.46 -19.24
CA VAL A 74 17.24 -10.71 -20.49
C VAL A 74 16.40 -9.46 -20.27
N LEU A 75 16.94 -8.30 -20.64
CA LEU A 75 16.20 -7.04 -20.57
C LEU A 75 15.17 -6.94 -21.69
N SER A 76 13.93 -6.57 -21.37
CA SER A 76 12.90 -6.25 -22.35
C SER A 76 12.32 -4.87 -22.07
N MET A 77 12.11 -4.10 -23.13
CA MET A 77 11.52 -2.76 -23.07
C MET A 77 10.01 -2.73 -23.35
N HIS A 78 9.43 -3.84 -23.82
CA HIS A 78 8.03 -3.91 -24.25
C HIS A 78 7.23 -4.90 -23.40
N PRO A 79 6.06 -4.52 -22.86
CA PRO A 79 5.42 -3.20 -22.97
C PRO A 79 6.04 -2.14 -22.05
N TYR A 80 6.81 -2.55 -21.04
CA TYR A 80 7.52 -1.68 -20.09
C TYR A 80 8.89 -2.28 -19.77
N PRO A 81 9.84 -1.48 -19.24
CA PRO A 81 11.14 -1.98 -18.82
C PRO A 81 11.04 -3.10 -17.77
N MET A 82 11.59 -4.26 -18.10
CA MET A 82 11.56 -5.44 -17.24
C MET A 82 12.74 -6.36 -17.53
N VAL A 83 13.20 -7.10 -16.52
CA VAL A 83 14.16 -8.19 -16.68
C VAL A 83 13.42 -9.51 -16.59
N ARG A 84 13.60 -10.38 -17.58
CA ARG A 84 13.08 -11.74 -17.56
C ARG A 84 14.17 -12.69 -17.06
N ILE A 85 13.85 -13.44 -16.02
CA ILE A 85 14.76 -14.39 -15.37
C ILE A 85 14.22 -15.81 -15.43
N THR A 86 15.13 -16.77 -15.34
CA THR A 86 14.75 -18.17 -15.12
C THR A 86 14.25 -18.33 -13.69
N ASP A 87 13.11 -18.99 -13.55
CA ASP A 87 12.49 -19.27 -12.27
C ASP A 87 11.81 -20.64 -12.31
N PRO A 88 12.44 -21.68 -11.73
CA PRO A 88 11.87 -23.03 -11.66
C PRO A 88 10.54 -23.10 -10.89
N SER A 89 10.24 -22.11 -10.04
CA SER A 89 8.99 -22.06 -9.29
C SER A 89 7.82 -21.48 -10.10
N SER A 90 8.10 -20.86 -11.25
CA SER A 90 7.09 -20.34 -12.17
C SER A 90 6.60 -21.46 -13.10
N SER A 91 5.31 -21.49 -13.41
CA SER A 91 4.72 -22.48 -14.33
C SER A 91 5.30 -22.42 -15.75
N SER A 92 5.84 -21.27 -16.16
CA SER A 92 6.51 -21.10 -17.46
C SER A 92 8.02 -21.28 -17.40
N GLY A 93 8.59 -21.54 -16.20
CA GLY A 93 10.04 -21.50 -15.98
C GLY A 93 10.64 -20.09 -16.04
N VAL A 94 9.80 -19.06 -16.23
CA VAL A 94 10.22 -17.66 -16.37
C VAL A 94 9.48 -16.78 -15.37
N ARG A 95 10.22 -15.88 -14.74
CA ARG A 95 9.68 -14.78 -13.95
C ARG A 95 10.04 -13.45 -14.58
N THR A 96 9.13 -12.50 -14.51
CA THR A 96 9.35 -11.12 -14.93
C THR A 96 9.55 -10.25 -13.71
N VAL A 97 10.66 -9.52 -13.68
CA VAL A 97 10.97 -8.50 -12.67
C VAL A 97 10.81 -7.13 -13.33
N LEU A 98 9.82 -6.35 -12.88
CA LEU A 98 9.60 -4.99 -13.41
C LEU A 98 10.71 -4.05 -12.95
N ILE A 99 11.12 -3.09 -13.78
CA ILE A 99 12.10 -2.06 -13.39
C ILE A 99 11.36 -0.77 -13.09
N VAL A 100 11.69 -0.11 -11.98
CA VAL A 100 11.17 1.21 -11.64
C VAL A 100 12.30 2.11 -11.16
N ALA A 101 12.36 3.35 -11.63
CA ALA A 101 13.24 4.34 -11.01
C ALA A 101 12.63 4.85 -9.70
N GLN A 102 13.47 5.26 -8.74
CA GLN A 102 12.97 6.01 -7.59
C GLN A 102 12.17 7.23 -8.05
N GLY A 103 11.03 7.49 -7.42
CA GLY A 103 10.12 8.56 -7.83
C GLY A 103 9.22 8.22 -9.03
N LYS A 104 9.22 6.96 -9.53
CA LYS A 104 8.38 6.45 -10.64
C LYS A 104 8.74 7.03 -12.02
N CYS A 105 9.90 7.65 -12.15
CA CYS A 105 10.37 8.28 -13.37
C CYS A 105 11.19 7.31 -14.24
N THR A 106 10.68 6.10 -14.54
CA THR A 106 11.46 5.06 -15.27
C THR A 106 11.94 5.52 -16.65
N SER A 107 11.30 6.52 -17.26
CA SER A 107 11.75 7.13 -18.52
C SER A 107 13.11 7.84 -18.42
N SER A 108 13.60 8.15 -17.22
CA SER A 108 14.95 8.69 -17.02
C SER A 108 16.04 7.63 -17.10
N LEU A 109 15.69 6.35 -17.08
CA LEU A 109 16.64 5.25 -17.25
C LEU A 109 16.89 5.06 -18.75
N ASP A 110 18.13 5.24 -19.19
CA ASP A 110 18.52 4.94 -20.57
C ASP A 110 18.73 3.43 -20.75
N LEU A 111 17.73 2.76 -21.33
CA LEU A 111 17.67 1.30 -21.46
C LEU A 111 17.53 0.83 -22.91
N LYS A 112 17.42 1.75 -23.87
CA LYS A 112 17.13 1.41 -25.27
C LYS A 112 18.28 0.65 -25.92
N SER A 113 19.52 1.05 -25.64
CA SER A 113 20.74 0.45 -26.19
C SER A 113 20.96 -1.00 -25.75
N VAL A 114 20.42 -1.37 -24.58
CA VAL A 114 20.64 -2.66 -23.91
C VAL A 114 19.45 -3.61 -23.97
N SER A 115 18.36 -3.22 -24.64
CA SER A 115 17.18 -4.07 -24.84
C SER A 115 17.53 -5.36 -25.58
N GLY A 116 17.04 -6.49 -25.08
CA GLY A 116 17.28 -7.83 -25.64
C GLY A 116 18.60 -8.46 -25.22
N GLN A 117 19.47 -7.73 -24.53
CA GLN A 117 20.75 -8.27 -24.05
C GLN A 117 20.59 -8.94 -22.68
N THR A 118 21.52 -9.85 -22.38
CA THR A 118 21.67 -10.38 -21.02
C THR A 118 22.26 -9.28 -20.14
N VAL A 119 21.56 -8.94 -19.07
CA VAL A 119 21.98 -7.91 -18.12
C VAL A 119 21.98 -8.46 -16.70
N ARG A 120 22.85 -7.89 -15.87
CA ARG A 120 22.76 -7.92 -14.42
C ARG A 120 22.26 -6.56 -13.94
N ALA A 121 21.05 -6.53 -13.41
CA ALA A 121 20.42 -5.36 -12.82
C ALA A 121 20.47 -5.45 -11.30
N SER A 122 20.74 -4.34 -10.64
CA SER A 122 20.89 -4.21 -9.19
C SER A 122 19.94 -3.14 -8.68
N GLY A 123 19.31 -3.35 -7.53
CA GLY A 123 18.39 -2.37 -6.95
C GLY A 123 17.75 -2.85 -5.66
N ILE A 124 16.73 -2.14 -5.20
CA ILE A 124 15.95 -2.51 -4.02
C ILE A 124 14.77 -3.37 -4.48
N LEU A 125 14.68 -4.59 -3.95
CA LEU A 125 13.62 -5.51 -4.34
C LEU A 125 12.31 -5.13 -3.64
N ILE A 126 11.25 -5.08 -4.44
CA ILE A 126 9.87 -4.92 -4.00
C ILE A 126 9.10 -6.16 -4.44
N GLU A 127 8.47 -6.84 -3.49
CA GLU A 127 7.77 -8.09 -3.73
C GLU A 127 6.34 -8.02 -3.22
N ARG A 128 5.40 -8.56 -3.99
CA ARG A 128 4.03 -8.79 -3.52
C ARG A 128 3.51 -10.05 -4.18
N ARG A 129 3.16 -11.06 -3.36
CA ARG A 129 2.76 -12.39 -3.84
C ARG A 129 3.86 -12.96 -4.76
N ASN A 130 3.52 -13.38 -5.97
CA ASN A 130 4.46 -13.95 -6.96
C ASN A 130 4.98 -12.90 -7.97
N ARG A 131 4.95 -11.61 -7.61
CA ARG A 131 5.40 -10.52 -8.49
C ARG A 131 6.59 -9.82 -7.86
N GLN A 132 7.54 -9.45 -8.71
CA GLN A 132 8.75 -8.72 -8.30
C GLN A 132 8.93 -7.44 -9.12
N MET A 133 9.44 -6.43 -8.45
CA MET A 133 9.83 -5.15 -9.02
C MET A 133 11.17 -4.74 -8.40
N LEU A 134 12.08 -4.26 -9.23
CA LEU A 134 13.38 -3.77 -8.81
C LEU A 134 13.37 -2.25 -8.90
N GLU A 135 13.46 -1.58 -7.74
CA GLU A 135 13.63 -0.14 -7.67
C GLU A 135 15.10 0.24 -7.86
N VAL A 136 15.38 1.15 -8.78
CA VAL A 136 16.70 1.72 -9.05
C VAL A 136 16.81 3.06 -8.29
N PRO A 137 17.62 3.13 -7.22
CA PRO A 137 17.86 4.39 -6.52
C PRO A 137 18.80 5.30 -7.32
N PRO A 138 18.67 6.64 -7.21
CA PRO A 138 19.47 7.59 -7.99
C PRO A 138 20.95 7.59 -7.57
N PHE A 139 21.27 7.10 -6.38
CA PHE A 139 22.65 6.98 -5.89
C PHE A 139 23.37 5.72 -6.41
N LEU A 140 22.67 4.80 -7.06
CA LEU A 140 23.25 3.56 -7.58
C LEU A 140 23.69 3.77 -9.04
N GLN A 141 24.95 4.15 -9.26
CA GLN A 141 25.47 4.43 -10.60
C GLN A 141 25.61 3.17 -11.48
N ASP A 142 26.17 2.09 -10.94
CA ASP A 142 26.40 0.82 -11.67
C ASP A 142 25.26 -0.17 -11.46
N TRP A 143 24.03 0.31 -11.53
CA TRP A 143 22.85 -0.52 -11.30
C TRP A 143 22.60 -1.50 -12.44
N LEU A 144 23.16 -1.29 -13.64
CA LEU A 144 22.95 -2.13 -14.80
C LEU A 144 24.28 -2.44 -15.50
N ALA A 145 24.56 -3.72 -15.71
CA ALA A 145 25.72 -4.18 -16.47
C ALA A 145 25.28 -5.19 -17.53
N VAL A 146 25.82 -5.07 -18.75
CA VAL A 146 25.69 -6.12 -19.77
C VAL A 146 26.61 -7.28 -19.40
N VAL A 147 26.12 -8.50 -19.56
CA VAL A 147 26.88 -9.73 -19.30
C VAL A 147 27.12 -10.42 -20.64
N ASP A 148 28.37 -10.52 -21.06
CA ASP A 148 28.77 -11.15 -22.35
C ASP A 148 28.48 -12.65 -22.42
N GLN A 149 28.15 -13.27 -21.28
CA GLN A 149 27.77 -14.67 -21.20
C GLN A 149 26.29 -14.85 -21.55
N ARG A 150 26.03 -15.55 -22.67
CA ARG A 150 24.68 -16.00 -23.00
C ARG A 150 24.20 -16.99 -21.95
N LEU A 151 23.04 -16.70 -21.34
CA LEU A 151 22.40 -17.62 -20.41
C LEU A 151 21.96 -18.89 -21.16
N PRO A 152 22.06 -20.09 -20.54
CA PRO A 152 21.62 -21.34 -21.15
C PRO A 152 20.20 -21.29 -21.71
N ASP A 153 19.30 -20.60 -21.00
CA ASP A 153 17.88 -20.46 -21.35
C ASP A 153 17.55 -19.09 -21.97
N SER A 154 18.53 -18.41 -22.57
CA SER A 154 18.35 -17.06 -23.15
C SER A 154 17.19 -16.97 -24.15
N ASP A 155 16.93 -18.03 -24.92
CA ASP A 155 15.83 -18.08 -25.88
C ASP A 155 14.45 -18.14 -25.19
N LEU A 156 14.36 -18.82 -24.04
CA LEU A 156 13.15 -18.85 -23.21
C LEU A 156 12.86 -17.48 -22.58
N LEU A 157 13.91 -16.69 -22.32
CA LEU A 157 13.82 -15.36 -21.73
C LEU A 157 13.54 -14.25 -22.76
N ALA A 158 13.72 -14.52 -24.05
CA ALA A 158 13.46 -13.56 -25.12
C ALA A 158 11.98 -13.15 -25.19
N SER A 159 11.71 -11.86 -25.39
CA SER A 159 10.36 -11.29 -25.48
C SER A 159 9.47 -12.10 -26.43
N PRO A 160 8.24 -12.50 -26.01
CA PRO A 160 7.35 -13.21 -26.92
C PRO A 160 7.01 -12.29 -28.11
N PRO A 161 6.72 -12.87 -29.28
CA PRO A 161 6.24 -12.10 -30.42
C PRO A 161 4.93 -11.40 -30.07
N VAL A 162 4.76 -10.19 -30.58
CA VAL A 162 3.50 -9.44 -30.41
C VAL A 162 2.45 -10.06 -31.32
N GLU A 163 1.37 -10.56 -30.73
CA GLU A 163 0.24 -11.16 -31.43
C GLU A 163 -1.03 -10.33 -31.20
N THR A 164 -1.84 -10.17 -32.26
CA THR A 164 -3.15 -9.51 -32.15
C THR A 164 -4.19 -10.53 -31.72
N VAL A 165 -4.62 -10.46 -30.45
CA VAL A 165 -5.62 -11.36 -29.85
C VAL A 165 -7.06 -10.85 -29.96
N GLY A 166 -7.30 -9.79 -30.73
CA GLY A 166 -8.61 -9.14 -30.87
C GLY A 166 -8.85 -8.05 -29.82
N TRP A 167 -10.13 -7.80 -29.52
CA TRP A 167 -10.54 -6.70 -28.62
C TRP A 167 -10.92 -7.22 -27.25
N ALA A 168 -10.45 -6.53 -26.21
CA ALA A 168 -10.84 -6.79 -24.82
C ALA A 168 -11.37 -5.49 -24.18
N ARG A 169 -12.42 -5.63 -23.35
CA ARG A 169 -12.92 -4.54 -22.50
C ARG A 169 -12.51 -4.81 -21.07
N LEU A 170 -11.72 -3.89 -20.50
CA LEU A 170 -11.34 -3.91 -19.09
C LEU A 170 -12.15 -2.85 -18.34
N ALA A 171 -12.65 -3.20 -17.16
CA ALA A 171 -13.33 -2.27 -16.26
C ALA A 171 -12.68 -2.35 -14.88
N GLY A 172 -12.36 -1.19 -14.29
CA GLY A 172 -11.67 -1.11 -13.01
C GLY A 172 -10.96 0.23 -12.84
N THR A 173 -10.12 0.31 -11.80
CA THR A 173 -9.31 1.48 -11.51
C THR A 173 -7.88 1.29 -12.01
N ILE A 174 -7.30 2.36 -12.56
CA ILE A 174 -5.88 2.37 -12.89
C ILE A 174 -5.12 2.66 -11.61
N MET A 175 -4.29 1.70 -11.18
CA MET A 175 -3.45 1.83 -10.01
C MET A 175 -2.00 1.95 -10.44
N ASP A 176 -1.28 2.88 -9.82
CA ASP A 176 0.17 2.94 -9.95
C ASP A 176 0.82 1.62 -9.54
N SER A 177 1.72 1.10 -10.38
CA SER A 177 2.31 -0.22 -10.18
C SER A 177 3.13 -0.27 -8.88
N LYS A 178 3.94 0.75 -8.56
CA LYS A 178 4.73 0.76 -7.33
C LYS A 178 3.85 0.80 -6.08
N CYS A 179 2.74 1.54 -6.11
CA CYS A 179 1.73 1.53 -5.06
C CYS A 179 1.05 0.16 -4.94
N PHE A 180 0.70 -0.47 -6.07
CA PHE A 180 0.16 -1.83 -6.09
C PHE A 180 1.16 -2.80 -5.44
N PHE A 181 2.46 -2.67 -5.66
CA PHE A 181 3.44 -3.53 -5.00
C PHE A 181 3.60 -3.29 -3.49
N GLY A 182 2.92 -2.29 -2.93
CA GLY A 182 2.82 -2.09 -1.48
C GLY A 182 3.89 -1.16 -0.90
N VAL A 183 4.59 -0.38 -1.72
CA VAL A 183 5.57 0.61 -1.22
C VAL A 183 4.90 1.77 -0.48
N MET A 184 3.62 2.07 -0.81
CA MET A 184 2.81 2.99 0.00
C MET A 184 1.95 2.22 0.99
N ARG A 185 2.24 2.38 2.29
CA ARG A 185 1.43 1.86 3.41
C ARG A 185 0.80 3.01 4.19
N PRO A 186 -0.27 3.66 3.68
CA PRO A 186 -0.97 4.68 4.46
C PRO A 186 -1.46 4.04 5.78
N GLY A 187 -1.11 4.66 6.91
CA GLY A 187 -1.52 4.18 8.25
C GLY A 187 -0.45 3.40 9.05
N ARG A 188 0.64 2.93 8.44
CA ARG A 188 1.83 2.52 9.21
C ARG A 188 2.76 3.73 9.35
N GLY A 189 2.59 4.47 10.45
CA GLY A 189 3.56 5.48 10.87
C GLY A 189 4.95 4.87 11.06
N LYS A 190 6.00 5.70 11.02
CA LYS A 190 7.34 5.30 11.45
C LYS A 190 7.23 4.85 12.91
N THR A 191 7.45 3.56 13.16
CA THR A 191 7.90 3.10 14.48
C THR A 191 9.35 3.48 14.66
#